data_AF-V3ZNM7-F1
#
_entry.id   AF-V3ZNM7-F1
#
_cell.length_a   1.000
_cell.length_b   1.000
_cell.length_c   1.000
_cell.angle_alpha   90.00
_cell.angle_beta   90.00
_cell.angle_gamma   90.00
#
_symmetry.space_group_name_H-M   'P 1'
#
loop_
_entity.id
_entity.type
_entity.pdbx_description
1 polymer ?
#
loop_
_entity_poly.entity_id
_entity_poly.type
_entity_poly.pdbx_seq_one_letter_code
_entity_poly.pdbx_strand_id
1 'polypeptide(L)'
;LDFDSLYIYIPTPEQSYYQFLKALEYLPKKDVQDIFQYYEEKEEEAEIKDVIDNYIEAKNPTDIKVFLTKNVNDLDLSNIDSNRKNLILFDDCVAQRNQAVQQKFFTKGRHHNCHCIYQSQSFYGMDSMVIRKNAHRFLLFELNDKDLSQIIQSINHGMDRDAF
;
A
#
# COMPACT_ATOMS: atom_id res chain seq x y z
N LEU A 1 2.78 2.75 11.32
CA LEU A 1 3.55 3.58 10.37
C LEU A 1 3.23 5.05 10.61
N ASP A 2 4.26 5.90 10.65
CA ASP A 2 4.12 7.35 10.83
C ASP A 2 4.01 8.02 9.44
N PHE A 3 2.90 8.71 9.17
CA PHE A 3 2.61 9.38 7.91
C PHE A 3 1.49 10.42 8.10
N ASP A 4 1.52 11.47 7.27
CA ASP A 4 0.53 12.54 7.25
C ASP A 4 -0.41 12.37 6.04
N SER A 5 0.09 11.82 4.94
CA SER A 5 -0.70 11.55 3.73
C SER A 5 -0.56 10.09 3.34
N LEU A 6 -1.68 9.45 3.00
CA LEU A 6 -1.73 8.10 2.49
C LEU A 6 -2.34 8.12 1.08
N TYR A 7 -1.60 7.64 0.09
CA TYR A 7 -2.04 7.48 -1.27
C TYR A 7 -2.13 5.99 -1.58
N ILE A 8 -3.29 5.51 -1.99
CA ILE A 8 -3.55 4.11 -2.27
C ILE A 8 -3.99 4.01 -3.72
N TYR A 9 -3.16 3.35 -4.51
CA TYR A 9 -3.53 2.88 -5.83
C TYR A 9 -3.97 1.43 -5.75
N ILE A 10 -5.22 1.17 -6.13
CA ILE A 10 -5.80 -0.17 -6.22
C ILE A 10 -6.75 -0.22 -7.43
N PRO A 11 -6.68 -1.26 -8.29
CA PRO A 11 -7.58 -1.40 -9.44
C PRO A 11 -9.07 -1.49 -9.08
N THR A 12 -9.41 -2.03 -7.90
CA THR A 12 -10.78 -2.33 -7.44
C THR A 12 -11.05 -1.77 -6.02
N PRO A 13 -11.16 -0.43 -5.85
CA PRO A 13 -11.26 0.19 -4.53
C PRO A 13 -12.56 -0.13 -3.79
N GLU A 14 -13.67 -0.31 -4.50
CA GLU A 14 -15.01 -0.45 -3.91
C GLU A 14 -15.20 -1.77 -3.14
N GLN A 15 -14.41 -2.80 -3.44
CA GLN A 15 -14.50 -4.12 -2.79
C GLN A 15 -13.43 -4.34 -1.72
N SER A 16 -12.69 -3.28 -1.36
CA SER A 16 -11.47 -3.43 -0.58
C SER A 16 -11.64 -2.94 0.87
N TYR A 17 -10.98 -3.65 1.77
CA TYR A 17 -10.76 -3.22 3.16
C TYR A 17 -10.03 -1.87 3.27
N TYR A 18 -9.50 -1.31 2.17
CA TYR A 18 -8.95 0.05 2.14
C TYR A 18 -10.00 1.13 2.41
N GLN A 19 -11.30 0.82 2.34
CA GLN A 19 -12.34 1.72 2.84
C GLN A 19 -12.16 2.06 4.32
N PHE A 20 -11.71 1.13 5.17
CA PHE A 20 -11.36 1.44 6.56
C PHE A 20 -10.24 2.48 6.67
N LEU A 21 -9.29 2.47 5.73
CA LEU A 21 -8.21 3.47 5.74
C LEU A 21 -8.73 4.87 5.41
N LYS A 22 -9.84 5.03 4.70
CA LYS A 22 -10.48 6.35 4.51
C LYS A 22 -10.98 6.95 5.81
N ALA A 23 -11.38 6.12 6.78
CA ALA A 23 -11.81 6.59 8.09
C ALA A 23 -10.69 7.30 8.87
N LEU A 24 -9.41 7.11 8.50
CA LEU A 24 -8.29 7.83 9.12
C LEU A 24 -8.38 9.35 8.97
N GLU A 25 -9.13 9.86 7.99
CA GLU A 25 -9.40 11.30 7.85
C GLU A 25 -10.26 11.85 8.99
N TYR A 26 -10.93 11.00 9.76
CA TYR A 26 -11.87 11.38 10.83
C TYR A 26 -11.61 10.67 12.16
N LEU A 27 -10.89 9.54 12.14
CA LEU A 27 -10.67 8.69 13.28
C LEU A 27 -9.17 8.44 13.51
N PRO A 28 -8.71 8.39 14.77
CA PRO A 28 -7.38 7.93 15.11
C PRO A 28 -7.10 6.52 14.57
N LYS A 29 -5.81 6.22 14.31
CA LYS A 29 -5.36 4.89 13.83
C LYS A 29 -5.85 3.74 14.72
N LYS A 30 -5.93 3.97 16.04
CA LYS A 30 -6.39 2.97 17.00
C LYS A 30 -7.87 2.65 16.82
N ASP A 31 -8.71 3.67 16.71
CA ASP A 31 -10.14 3.52 16.48
C ASP A 31 -10.42 2.80 15.16
N VAL A 32 -9.72 3.17 14.08
CA VAL A 32 -9.84 2.47 12.79
C VAL A 32 -9.46 0.99 12.90
N GLN A 33 -8.41 0.67 13.66
CA GLN A 33 -8.01 -0.72 13.90
C GLN A 33 -9.07 -1.49 14.70
N ASP A 34 -9.65 -0.87 15.72
CA ASP A 34 -10.66 -1.50 16.57
C ASP A 34 -11.96 -1.74 15.79
N ILE A 35 -12.36 -0.81 14.92
CA ILE A 35 -13.51 -0.97 14.02
C ILE A 35 -13.27 -2.10 13.01
N PHE A 36 -12.07 -2.15 12.41
CA PHE A 36 -11.71 -3.23 11.49
C PHE A 36 -11.79 -4.60 12.16
N GLN A 37 -11.22 -4.73 13.37
CA GLN A 37 -11.26 -5.97 14.13
C GLN A 37 -12.70 -6.37 14.49
N TYR A 38 -13.52 -5.41 14.91
CA TYR A 38 -14.94 -5.63 15.18
C TYR A 38 -15.69 -6.14 13.94
N TYR A 39 -15.44 -5.53 12.77
CA TYR A 39 -16.07 -5.93 11.51
C TYR A 39 -15.70 -7.37 11.11
N GLU A 40 -14.40 -7.71 11.18
CA GLU A 40 -13.90 -9.06 10.87
C GLU A 40 -14.47 -10.13 11.82
N GLU A 41 -14.61 -9.83 13.12
CA GLU A 41 -15.12 -10.78 14.11
C GLU A 41 -16.62 -11.04 14.02
N LYS A 42 -17.38 -10.08 13.47
CA LYS A 42 -18.84 -10.12 13.48
C LYS A 42 -19.47 -10.75 12.24
N GLU A 43 -18.67 -11.09 11.21
CA GLU A 43 -19.15 -11.43 9.86
C GLU A 43 -20.30 -10.51 9.45
N GLU A 44 -20.18 -9.20 9.75
CA GLU A 44 -21.28 -8.27 9.58
C GLU A 44 -21.66 -8.20 8.09
N GLU A 45 -22.90 -8.59 7.74
CA GLU A 45 -23.46 -8.41 6.40
C GLU A 45 -23.62 -6.93 6.00
N ALA A 46 -23.34 -6.01 6.93
CA ALA A 46 -23.37 -4.58 6.70
C ALA A 46 -22.26 -4.14 5.72
N GLU A 47 -22.61 -3.19 4.86
CA GLU A 47 -21.63 -2.54 3.99
C GLU A 47 -20.58 -1.82 4.85
N ILE A 48 -19.29 -1.99 4.52
CA ILE A 48 -18.16 -1.38 5.25
C ILE A 48 -18.38 0.13 5.45
N LYS A 49 -18.93 0.79 4.43
CA LYS A 49 -19.22 2.22 4.47
C LYS A 49 -20.21 2.58 5.58
N ASP A 50 -21.29 1.82 5.72
CA ASP A 50 -22.32 2.08 6.73
C ASP A 50 -21.76 1.89 8.14
N VAL A 51 -20.91 0.87 8.32
CA VAL A 51 -20.19 0.65 9.58
C VAL A 51 -19.33 1.87 9.90
N ILE A 52 -18.49 2.32 8.97
CA ILE A 52 -17.59 3.46 9.16
C ILE A 52 -18.38 4.76 9.45
N ASP A 53 -19.42 5.05 8.67
CA ASP A 53 -20.21 6.29 8.79
C ASP A 53 -20.83 6.42 10.19
N ASN A 54 -21.29 5.31 10.78
CA ASN A 54 -21.82 5.28 12.16
C ASN A 54 -20.78 5.68 13.23
N TYR A 55 -19.50 5.39 13.02
CA TYR A 55 -18.42 5.77 13.95
C TYR A 55 -17.90 7.20 13.72
N ILE A 56 -18.05 7.73 12.51
CA ILE A 56 -17.61 9.08 12.15
C ILE A 56 -18.62 10.13 12.64
N GLU A 57 -19.89 9.77 12.84
CA GLU A 57 -20.92 10.71 13.27
C GLU A 57 -20.48 11.49 14.53
N ALA A 58 -20.40 12.83 14.40
CA ALA A 58 -19.92 13.78 15.41
C ALA A 58 -18.40 13.78 15.76
N LYS A 59 -17.54 13.17 14.92
CA LYS A 59 -16.07 13.26 15.06
C LYS A 59 -15.48 14.40 14.23
N ASN A 60 -14.43 15.02 14.77
CA ASN A 60 -13.67 16.04 14.05
C ASN A 60 -12.67 15.38 13.09
N PRO A 61 -12.41 15.98 11.92
CA PRO A 61 -11.34 15.52 11.03
C PRO A 61 -9.99 15.46 11.72
N THR A 62 -9.17 14.48 11.33
CA THR A 62 -7.75 14.41 11.72
C THR A 62 -6.88 15.18 10.72
N ASP A 63 -5.59 15.32 11.04
CA ASP A 63 -4.61 15.90 10.11
C ASP A 63 -4.20 14.95 8.97
N ILE A 64 -4.62 13.67 9.02
CA ILE A 64 -4.28 12.66 8.01
C ILE A 64 -5.14 12.87 6.76
N LYS A 65 -4.50 12.85 5.59
CA LYS A 65 -5.19 12.87 4.30
C LYS A 65 -5.08 11.51 3.63
N VAL A 66 -6.18 11.01 3.08
CA VAL A 66 -6.20 9.69 2.43
C VAL A 66 -6.73 9.83 1.01
N PHE A 67 -5.96 9.40 0.03
CA PHE A 67 -6.31 9.42 -1.38
C PHE A 67 -6.41 7.98 -1.87
N LEU A 68 -7.59 7.58 -2.35
CA LEU A 68 -7.83 6.26 -2.92
C LEU A 68 -8.17 6.45 -4.39
N THR A 69 -7.45 5.79 -5.28
CA THR A 69 -7.70 5.88 -6.72
C THR A 69 -7.53 4.54 -7.43
N LYS A 70 -8.36 4.34 -8.46
CA LYS A 70 -8.24 3.25 -9.45
C LYS A 70 -7.49 3.64 -10.71
N ASN A 71 -7.15 4.91 -10.87
CA ASN A 71 -6.35 5.41 -11.98
C ASN A 71 -4.96 5.76 -11.49
N VAL A 72 -3.97 4.97 -11.92
CA VAL A 72 -2.57 5.16 -11.51
C VAL A 72 -2.03 6.53 -11.90
N ASN A 73 -2.57 7.15 -12.96
CA ASN A 73 -2.13 8.47 -13.41
C ASN A 73 -2.57 9.62 -12.49
N ASP A 74 -3.51 9.37 -11.57
CA ASP A 74 -3.85 10.35 -10.53
C ASP A 74 -2.70 10.48 -9.51
N LEU A 75 -1.81 9.48 -9.44
CA LEU A 75 -0.56 9.56 -8.68
C LEU A 75 0.53 10.21 -9.53
N ASP A 76 0.61 11.53 -9.48
CA ASP A 76 1.73 12.27 -10.05
C ASP A 76 2.65 12.82 -8.96
N LEU A 77 3.91 12.39 -8.99
CA LEU A 77 4.94 12.82 -8.06
C LEU A 77 5.12 14.34 -8.00
N SER A 78 4.88 15.09 -9.10
CA SER A 78 4.98 16.56 -9.08
C SER A 78 3.86 17.25 -8.31
N ASN A 79 2.75 16.56 -8.05
CA ASN A 79 1.61 17.08 -7.30
C ASN A 79 1.63 16.67 -5.83
N ILE A 80 2.62 15.86 -5.42
CA ILE A 80 2.78 15.43 -4.03
C ILE A 80 3.38 16.57 -3.21
N ASP A 81 2.76 16.88 -2.08
CA ASP A 81 3.28 17.85 -1.10
C ASP A 81 4.49 17.24 -0.36
N SER A 82 5.68 17.66 -0.76
CA SER A 82 6.95 17.17 -0.19
C SER A 82 7.21 17.61 1.25
N ASN A 83 6.41 18.54 1.80
CA ASN A 83 6.50 18.95 3.21
C ASN A 83 5.80 17.97 4.16
N ARG A 84 4.96 17.07 3.62
CA ARG A 84 4.23 16.05 4.37
C ARG A 84 4.95 14.72 4.28
N LYS A 85 4.81 13.86 5.30
CA LYS A 85 5.23 12.45 5.22
C LYS A 85 4.22 11.67 4.39
N ASN A 86 4.61 11.33 3.17
CA ASN A 86 3.71 10.68 2.22
C ASN A 86 3.97 9.17 2.21
N LEU A 87 2.93 8.38 2.45
CA LEU A 87 2.94 6.93 2.26
C LEU A 87 2.18 6.60 0.97
N ILE A 88 2.85 5.94 0.03
CA ILE A 88 2.31 5.52 -1.26
C ILE A 88 2.18 4.00 -1.24
N LEU A 89 0.97 3.49 -1.42
CA LEU A 89 0.66 2.08 -1.51
C LEU A 89 0.22 1.76 -2.94
N PHE A 90 0.97 0.87 -3.59
CA PHE A 90 0.57 0.25 -4.85
C PHE A 90 0.15 -1.19 -4.57
N ASP A 91 -1.15 -1.46 -4.65
CA ASP A 91 -1.69 -2.80 -4.45
C ASP A 91 -2.14 -3.41 -5.79
N ASP A 92 -1.92 -4.72 -5.90
CA ASP A 92 -2.28 -5.59 -7.04
C ASP A 92 -2.03 -4.99 -8.43
N CYS A 93 -0.95 -4.21 -8.58
CA CYS A 93 -0.63 -3.55 -9.84
C CYS A 93 0.33 -4.35 -10.73
N VAL A 94 0.66 -5.57 -10.34
CA VAL A 94 1.64 -6.42 -11.04
C VAL A 94 1.19 -6.81 -12.45
N ALA A 95 -0.12 -6.96 -12.66
CA ALA A 95 -0.70 -7.25 -13.96
C ALA A 95 -0.71 -6.03 -14.91
N GLN A 96 -0.38 -4.83 -14.42
CA GLN A 96 -0.32 -3.65 -15.27
C GLN A 96 0.86 -3.70 -16.23
N ARG A 97 0.57 -3.58 -17.52
CA ARG A 97 1.58 -3.54 -18.57
C ARG A 97 2.52 -2.34 -18.43
N ASN A 98 1.99 -1.19 -18.00
CA ASN A 98 2.76 0.03 -17.81
C ASN A 98 2.88 0.34 -16.31
N GLN A 99 4.09 0.21 -15.77
CA GLN A 99 4.39 0.54 -14.37
C GLN A 99 5.27 1.80 -14.23
N ALA A 100 5.24 2.70 -15.22
CA ALA A 100 6.11 3.89 -15.24
C ALA A 100 5.90 4.81 -14.03
N VAL A 101 4.65 4.93 -13.55
CA VAL A 101 4.34 5.73 -12.35
C VAL A 101 4.99 5.11 -11.12
N GLN A 102 4.80 3.81 -10.90
CA GLN A 102 5.40 3.05 -9.81
C GLN A 102 6.93 3.17 -9.85
N GLN A 103 7.54 2.96 -11.01
CA GLN A 103 8.97 3.12 -11.23
C GLN A 103 9.46 4.54 -10.86
N LYS A 104 8.72 5.60 -11.24
CA LYS A 104 9.03 7.00 -10.90
C LYS A 104 9.00 7.20 -9.37
N PHE A 105 8.03 6.65 -8.67
CA PHE A 105 7.95 6.71 -7.21
C PHE A 105 9.09 5.95 -6.52
N PHE A 106 9.42 4.74 -6.96
CA PHE A 106 10.51 3.94 -6.37
C PHE A 106 11.90 4.54 -6.60
N THR A 107 12.08 5.34 -7.66
CA THR A 107 13.38 5.99 -7.97
C THR A 107 13.48 7.40 -7.40
N LYS A 108 12.43 8.22 -7.50
CA LYS A 108 12.47 9.67 -7.19
C LYS A 108 11.59 10.07 -6.00
N GLY A 109 10.76 9.16 -5.49
CA GLY A 109 9.81 9.44 -4.41
C GLY A 109 10.47 9.94 -3.13
N ARG A 110 11.66 9.44 -2.79
CA ARG A 110 12.39 9.84 -1.58
C ARG A 110 12.75 11.32 -1.54
N HIS A 111 12.98 11.93 -2.71
CA HIS A 111 13.26 13.36 -2.82
C HIS A 111 12.02 14.22 -2.53
N HIS A 112 10.84 13.60 -2.48
CA HIS A 112 9.54 14.22 -2.21
C HIS A 112 8.92 13.70 -0.90
N ASN A 113 9.75 13.17 0.01
CA ASN A 113 9.32 12.62 1.30
C ASN A 113 8.27 11.48 1.15
N CYS A 114 8.38 10.69 0.08
CA CYS A 114 7.52 9.54 -0.16
C CYS A 114 8.19 8.24 0.31
N HIS A 115 7.45 7.48 1.11
CA HIS A 115 7.69 6.07 1.39
C HIS A 115 6.76 5.23 0.52
N CYS A 116 7.29 4.25 -0.19
CA CYS A 116 6.51 3.43 -1.11
C CYS A 116 6.41 1.99 -0.60
N ILE A 117 5.20 1.44 -0.63
CA ILE A 117 4.89 0.03 -0.43
C ILE A 117 4.33 -0.49 -1.74
N TYR A 118 4.84 -1.63 -2.19
CA TYR A 118 4.32 -2.35 -3.34
C TYR A 118 3.89 -3.73 -2.85
N GLN A 119 2.59 -4.00 -2.91
CA GLN A 119 2.00 -5.26 -2.51
C GLN A 119 1.70 -6.11 -3.75
N SER A 120 2.12 -7.37 -3.73
CA SER A 120 1.94 -8.27 -4.86
C SER A 120 1.96 -9.72 -4.43
N GLN A 121 1.17 -10.54 -5.13
CA GLN A 121 1.16 -12.00 -4.99
C GLN A 121 2.27 -12.70 -5.80
N SER A 122 2.96 -11.98 -6.70
CA SER A 122 4.04 -12.57 -7.50
C SER A 122 5.29 -11.71 -7.44
N PHE A 123 6.32 -12.24 -6.77
CA PHE A 123 7.63 -11.63 -6.80
C PHE A 123 8.16 -11.60 -8.23
N TYR A 124 8.03 -12.68 -9.00
CA TYR A 124 8.46 -12.81 -10.39
C TYR A 124 7.79 -11.79 -11.32
N GLY A 125 6.51 -11.48 -11.13
CA GLY A 125 5.78 -10.52 -11.97
C GLY A 125 6.19 -9.06 -11.75
N MET A 126 6.74 -8.72 -10.58
CA MET A 126 7.11 -7.35 -10.24
C MET A 126 8.29 -6.85 -11.08
N ASP A 127 8.39 -5.54 -11.37
CA ASP A 127 9.53 -5.00 -12.11
C ASP A 127 10.88 -5.25 -11.39
N SER A 128 11.72 -6.08 -12.00
CA SER A 128 12.97 -6.53 -11.39
C SER A 128 14.11 -5.51 -11.47
N MET A 129 14.06 -4.57 -12.43
CA MET A 129 15.18 -3.65 -12.68
C MET A 129 15.09 -2.38 -11.85
N VAL A 130 13.88 -1.88 -11.62
CA VAL A 130 13.64 -0.59 -11.01
C VAL A 130 12.95 -0.78 -9.66
N ILE A 131 11.78 -1.42 -9.61
CA ILE A 131 11.03 -1.51 -8.35
C ILE A 131 11.79 -2.37 -7.34
N ARG A 132 12.16 -3.60 -7.71
CA ARG A 132 12.90 -4.52 -6.81
C ARG A 132 14.26 -3.97 -6.40
N LYS A 133 15.07 -3.49 -7.33
CA LYS A 133 16.42 -2.97 -7.01
C LYS A 133 16.40 -1.70 -6.16
N ASN A 134 15.33 -0.90 -6.25
CA ASN A 134 15.17 0.28 -5.41
C ASN A 134 14.39 -0.02 -4.12
N ALA A 135 13.92 -1.23 -3.87
CA ALA A 135 13.27 -1.58 -2.61
C ALA A 135 14.33 -1.76 -1.51
N HIS A 136 14.14 -1.09 -0.37
CA HIS A 136 15.05 -1.20 0.78
C HIS A 136 14.71 -2.36 1.73
N ARG A 137 13.45 -2.80 1.71
CA ARG A 137 12.90 -3.82 2.60
C ARG A 137 11.97 -4.70 1.78
N PHE A 138 12.02 -5.99 2.08
CA PHE A 138 11.10 -6.99 1.56
C PHE A 138 10.42 -7.65 2.76
N LEU A 139 9.10 -7.74 2.71
CA LEU A 139 8.30 -8.56 3.61
C LEU A 139 7.75 -9.70 2.76
N LEU A 140 8.20 -10.91 3.04
CA LEU A 140 7.88 -12.11 2.25
C LEU A 140 7.00 -13.02 3.08
N PHE A 141 5.91 -13.49 2.48
CA PHE A 141 5.03 -14.52 3.05
C PHE A 141 5.30 -15.85 2.34
N GLU A 142 4.42 -16.83 2.52
CA GLU A 142 4.49 -18.08 1.77
C GLU A 142 4.40 -17.80 0.26
N LEU A 143 5.31 -18.39 -0.50
CA LEU A 143 5.49 -18.17 -1.93
C LEU A 143 5.64 -19.51 -2.64
N ASN A 144 5.24 -19.57 -3.91
CA ASN A 144 5.51 -20.74 -4.74
C ASN A 144 7.01 -20.86 -5.06
N ASP A 145 7.44 -22.06 -5.48
CA ASP A 145 8.84 -22.37 -5.79
C ASP A 145 9.47 -21.44 -6.84
N LYS A 146 8.67 -20.94 -7.78
CA LYS A 146 9.13 -20.04 -8.84
C LYS A 146 9.49 -18.67 -8.27
N ASP A 147 8.64 -18.12 -7.41
CA ASP A 147 8.90 -16.85 -6.73
C ASP A 147 10.06 -16.98 -5.75
N LEU A 148 10.14 -18.08 -4.99
CA LEU A 148 11.26 -18.37 -4.09
C LEU A 148 12.60 -18.43 -4.84
N SER A 149 12.64 -19.17 -5.95
CA SER A 149 13.84 -19.27 -6.80
C SER A 149 14.33 -17.91 -7.29
N GLN A 150 13.40 -17.02 -7.63
CA GLN A 150 13.71 -15.66 -8.10
C GLN A 150 14.23 -14.76 -6.98
N ILE A 151 13.70 -14.90 -5.76
CA ILE A 151 14.16 -14.17 -4.59
C ILE A 151 15.61 -14.55 -4.28
N ILE A 152 15.91 -15.85 -4.23
CA ILE A 152 17.26 -16.37 -4.00
C ILE A 152 18.25 -15.82 -5.03
N GLN A 153 17.83 -15.69 -6.29
CA GLN A 153 18.68 -15.12 -7.35
C GLN A 153 18.81 -13.59 -7.26
N SER A 154 17.75 -12.88 -6.87
CA SER A 154 17.66 -11.42 -7.01
C SER A 154 18.14 -10.63 -5.79
N ILE A 155 17.96 -11.18 -4.58
CA ILE A 155 18.25 -10.50 -3.31
C ILE A 155 19.63 -10.92 -2.74
N ASN A 156 20.38 -11.75 -3.45
CA ASN A 156 21.58 -12.40 -2.93
C ASN A 156 22.70 -11.40 -2.57
N HIS A 157 22.85 -11.11 -1.29
CA HIS A 157 23.96 -10.33 -0.70
C HIS A 157 24.71 -11.14 0.38
N GLY A 158 24.67 -12.48 0.32
CA GLY A 158 25.50 -13.34 1.18
C GLY A 158 24.78 -14.48 1.90
N MET A 159 23.64 -14.95 1.41
CA MET A 159 23.00 -16.16 1.96
C MET A 159 23.27 -17.33 1.03
N ASP A 160 23.80 -18.41 1.58
CA ASP A 160 24.04 -19.64 0.83
C ASP A 160 22.70 -20.28 0.45
N ARG A 161 22.66 -21.01 -0.66
CA ARG A 161 21.44 -21.67 -1.16
C ARG A 161 20.85 -22.64 -0.15
N ASP A 162 21.70 -23.21 0.69
CA ASP A 162 21.35 -24.17 1.73
C ASP A 162 20.83 -23.51 3.02
N ALA A 163 20.84 -22.17 3.11
CA ALA A 163 20.39 -21.41 4.27
C ALA A 163 18.93 -20.91 4.16
N PHE A 164 18.25 -21.20 3.05
CA PHE A 164 16.85 -20.82 2.78
C PHE A 164 15.91 -22.01 2.88
#